data_AF-A0AAD9ULG8-F1
#
_entry.id   AF-A0AAD9ULG8-F1
#
_cell.length_a   1.000
_cell.length_b   1.000
_cell.length_c   1.000
_cell.angle_alpha   90.00
_cell.angle_beta   90.00
_cell.angle_gamma   90.00
#
_symmetry.space_group_name_H-M   'P 1'
#
loop_
_entity.id
_entity.type
_entity.pdbx_description
1 polymer ?
#
loop_
_entity_poly.entity_id
_entity_poly.type
_entity_poly.pdbx_seq_one_letter_code
_entity_poly.pdbx_strand_id
1 'polypeptide(L)'
;MPKARKPSSVTDSDVGDTEVMVMRFVELLKDEGVLKTLRSALYPQALSDKLDKLTRTIADLTSQLETKEKKITALEERVERLEGECDRVEQYSRRGNLRFCGIPETGEGEDTTAKVVDFQYQNGLYPPPPSVSGRHYC
;
A
#
# COMPACT_ATOMS: atom_id res chain seq x y z
N MET A 1 -42.77 -37.17 -39.80
CA MET A 1 -41.80 -36.53 -40.71
C MET A 1 -42.27 -35.12 -41.01
N PRO A 2 -41.55 -34.06 -40.58
CA PRO A 2 -41.94 -32.68 -40.84
C PRO A 2 -41.78 -32.34 -42.33
N LYS A 3 -42.80 -31.73 -42.95
CA LYS A 3 -42.74 -31.23 -44.33
C LYS A 3 -41.63 -30.18 -44.43
N ALA A 4 -40.61 -30.45 -45.25
CA ALA A 4 -39.59 -29.48 -45.60
C ALA A 4 -40.24 -28.25 -46.25
N ARG A 5 -40.05 -27.08 -45.63
CA ARG A 5 -40.49 -25.78 -46.15
C ARG A 5 -39.61 -25.50 -47.38
N LYS A 6 -40.19 -25.43 -48.57
CA LYS A 6 -39.46 -25.05 -49.79
C LYS A 6 -38.85 -23.65 -49.59
N PRO A 7 -37.60 -23.40 -50.02
CA PRO A 7 -37.06 -22.06 -50.03
C PRO A 7 -37.91 -21.19 -50.96
N SER A 8 -38.42 -20.08 -50.44
CA SER A 8 -39.12 -19.08 -51.24
C SER A 8 -38.16 -18.57 -52.31
N SER A 9 -38.49 -18.82 -53.58
CA SER A 9 -37.77 -18.26 -54.73
C SER A 9 -37.92 -16.75 -54.70
N VAL A 10 -36.80 -16.03 -54.50
CA VAL A 10 -36.73 -14.59 -54.68
C VAL A 10 -37.08 -14.30 -56.13
N THR A 11 -38.14 -13.53 -56.34
CA THR A 11 -38.65 -13.16 -57.66
C THR A 11 -38.01 -11.85 -58.11
N ASP A 12 -37.89 -11.56 -59.41
CA ASP A 12 -37.30 -10.30 -59.91
C ASP A 12 -38.02 -9.04 -59.35
N SER A 13 -39.27 -9.17 -58.91
CA SER A 13 -39.98 -8.12 -58.16
C SER A 13 -39.39 -7.83 -56.77
N ASP A 14 -38.85 -8.83 -56.07
CA ASP A 14 -38.22 -8.65 -54.75
C ASP A 14 -36.89 -7.87 -54.86
N VAL A 15 -36.19 -8.00 -55.99
CA VAL A 15 -34.94 -7.27 -56.29
C VAL A 15 -35.23 -5.81 -56.58
N GLY A 16 -36.30 -5.53 -57.35
CA GLY A 16 -36.77 -4.17 -57.60
C GLY A 16 -37.19 -3.44 -56.31
N ASP A 17 -37.87 -4.15 -55.40
CA ASP A 17 -38.27 -3.58 -54.10
C ASP A 17 -37.06 -3.29 -53.19
N THR A 18 -36.02 -4.11 -53.25
CA THR A 18 -34.78 -3.85 -52.49
C THR A 18 -34.01 -2.66 -53.06
N GLU A 19 -33.93 -2.53 -54.39
CA GLU A 19 -33.26 -1.40 -55.04
C GLU A 19 -33.97 -0.07 -54.77
N VAL A 20 -35.31 -0.07 -54.79
CA VAL A 20 -36.14 1.08 -54.39
C VAL A 20 -35.95 1.43 -52.91
N MET A 21 -35.86 0.42 -52.04
CA MET A 21 -35.63 0.63 -50.61
C MET A 21 -34.24 1.22 -50.34
N VAL A 22 -33.21 0.74 -51.06
CA VAL A 22 -31.83 1.27 -50.98
C VAL A 22 -31.78 2.72 -51.47
N MET A 23 -32.42 3.04 -52.59
CA MET A 23 -32.47 4.40 -53.11
C MET A 23 -33.17 5.36 -52.15
N ARG A 24 -34.31 4.98 -51.57
CA ARG A 24 -34.98 5.76 -50.52
C ARG A 24 -34.12 5.93 -49.28
N PHE A 25 -33.37 4.91 -48.90
CA PHE A 25 -32.44 4.98 -47.78
C PHE A 25 -31.29 5.96 -48.07
N VAL A 26 -30.72 5.94 -49.28
CA VAL A 26 -29.69 6.89 -49.73
C VAL A 26 -30.23 8.32 -49.76
N GLU A 27 -31.48 8.52 -50.18
CA GLU A 27 -32.14 9.84 -50.13
C GLU A 27 -32.36 10.31 -48.70
N LEU A 28 -32.78 9.43 -47.79
CA LEU A 28 -32.89 9.74 -46.35
C LEU A 28 -31.54 10.07 -45.72
N LEU A 29 -30.44 9.49 -46.20
CA LEU A 29 -29.09 9.84 -45.75
C LEU A 29 -28.61 11.21 -46.25
N LYS A 30 -29.29 11.83 -47.22
CA LYS A 30 -29.03 13.23 -47.62
C LYS A 30 -29.71 14.23 -46.68
N ASP A 31 -30.68 13.77 -45.89
CA ASP A 31 -31.35 14.61 -44.90
C ASP A 31 -30.41 14.89 -43.71
N GLU A 32 -30.20 16.18 -43.45
CA GLU A 32 -29.29 16.64 -42.41
C GLU A 32 -29.78 16.29 -40.99
N GLY A 33 -31.09 16.21 -40.78
CA GLY A 33 -31.70 15.79 -39.52
C GLY A 33 -31.47 14.31 -39.24
N VAL A 34 -31.60 13.46 -40.26
CA VAL A 34 -31.29 12.02 -40.17
C VAL A 34 -29.81 11.81 -39.84
N LEU A 35 -28.91 12.51 -40.53
CA LEU A 35 -27.46 12.46 -40.25
C LEU A 35 -27.12 12.94 -38.85
N LYS A 36 -27.75 14.01 -38.36
CA LYS A 36 -27.56 14.53 -37.00
C LYS A 36 -28.01 13.51 -35.95
N THR A 37 -29.14 12.85 -36.19
CA THR A 37 -29.68 11.82 -35.30
C THR A 37 -28.76 10.61 -35.26
N LEU A 38 -28.34 10.11 -36.43
CA LEU A 38 -27.34 9.04 -36.54
C LEU A 38 -26.04 9.41 -35.83
N ARG A 39 -25.54 10.64 -36.02
CA ARG A 39 -24.34 11.12 -35.36
C ARG A 39 -24.48 11.13 -33.84
N SER A 40 -25.62 11.58 -33.32
CA SER A 40 -25.89 11.57 -31.87
C SER A 40 -26.05 10.16 -31.29
N ALA A 41 -26.58 9.22 -32.08
CA ALA A 41 -26.73 7.82 -31.70
C ALA A 41 -25.38 7.08 -31.73
N LEU A 42 -24.53 7.38 -32.71
CA LEU A 42 -23.19 6.79 -32.87
C LEU A 42 -22.16 7.41 -31.92
N TYR A 43 -22.31 8.70 -31.59
CA TYR A 43 -21.42 9.44 -30.70
C TYR A 43 -22.24 10.11 -29.58
N PRO A 44 -22.61 9.36 -28.53
CA PRO A 44 -23.33 9.94 -27.41
C PRO A 44 -22.41 10.94 -26.69
N GLN A 45 -22.72 12.23 -26.76
CA GLN A 45 -21.96 13.27 -26.07
C GLN A 45 -21.81 12.95 -24.57
N ALA A 46 -22.86 12.36 -23.97
CA ALA A 46 -22.85 11.91 -22.59
C ALA A 46 -21.79 10.84 -22.27
N LEU A 47 -21.39 10.02 -23.25
CA LEU A 47 -20.30 9.06 -23.09
C LEU A 47 -18.94 9.77 -23.13
N SER A 48 -18.77 10.72 -24.04
CA SER A 48 -17.57 11.58 -24.10
C SER A 48 -17.37 12.34 -22.78
N ASP A 49 -18.43 12.98 -22.28
CA ASP A 49 -18.36 13.75 -21.03
C ASP A 49 -18.03 12.87 -19.82
N LYS A 50 -18.53 11.62 -19.81
CA LYS A 50 -18.20 10.64 -18.76
C LYS A 50 -16.74 10.19 -18.86
N LEU A 51 -16.24 9.93 -20.07
CA LEU A 51 -14.85 9.59 -20.31
C LEU A 51 -13.92 10.73 -19.86
N ASP A 52 -14.23 11.97 -20.21
CA ASP A 52 -13.44 13.13 -19.79
C ASP A 52 -13.42 13.29 -18.27
N LYS A 53 -14.56 13.08 -17.61
CA LYS A 53 -14.63 13.08 -16.14
C LYS A 53 -13.77 11.97 -15.55
N LEU A 54 -13.87 10.76 -16.07
CA LEU A 54 -13.07 9.62 -15.62
C LEU A 54 -11.56 9.89 -15.81
N THR A 55 -11.15 10.38 -16.97
CA THR A 55 -9.75 10.74 -17.24
C THR A 55 -9.23 11.78 -16.26
N ARG A 56 -10.01 12.82 -15.94
CA ARG A 56 -9.63 13.83 -14.93
C ARG A 56 -9.52 13.21 -13.54
N THR A 57 -10.47 12.36 -13.15
CA THR A 57 -10.41 11.70 -11.83
C THR A 57 -9.23 10.76 -11.72
N ILE A 58 -8.89 10.03 -12.79
CA ILE A 58 -7.71 9.16 -12.81
C ILE A 58 -6.45 10.02 -12.66
N ALA A 59 -6.31 11.12 -13.41
CA ALA A 59 -5.16 11.99 -13.30
C ALA A 59 -4.99 12.59 -11.89
N ASP A 60 -6.09 13.04 -11.27
CA ASP A 60 -6.08 13.56 -9.89
C ASP A 60 -5.69 12.47 -8.88
N LEU A 61 -6.30 11.29 -8.97
CA LEU A 61 -5.96 10.17 -8.10
C LEU A 61 -4.51 9.73 -8.26
N THR A 62 -3.97 9.70 -9.48
CA THR A 62 -2.56 9.38 -9.74
C THR A 62 -1.64 10.42 -9.07
N SER A 63 -1.94 11.71 -9.19
CA SER A 63 -1.15 12.77 -8.54
C SER A 63 -1.21 12.70 -7.01
N GLN A 64 -2.38 12.40 -6.45
CA GLN A 64 -2.53 12.16 -5.02
C GLN A 64 -1.72 10.95 -4.55
N LEU A 65 -1.70 9.88 -5.34
CA LEU A 65 -0.95 8.66 -5.03
C LEU A 65 0.56 8.95 -4.99
N GLU A 66 1.11 9.60 -6.02
CA GLU A 66 2.52 10.01 -6.05
C GLU A 66 2.89 10.90 -4.85
N THR A 67 1.99 11.83 -4.49
CA THR A 67 2.21 12.72 -3.34
C THR A 67 2.23 11.94 -2.03
N LYS A 68 1.35 10.94 -1.88
CA LYS A 68 1.33 10.07 -0.71
C LYS A 68 2.56 9.18 -0.65
N GLU A 69 3.02 8.65 -1.77
CA GLU A 69 4.20 7.79 -1.86
C GLU A 69 5.49 8.54 -1.47
N LYS A 70 5.63 9.79 -1.90
CA LYS A 70 6.69 10.70 -1.43
C LYS A 70 6.63 10.98 0.07
N LYS A 71 5.42 11.06 0.64
CA LYS A 71 5.26 11.24 2.10
C LYS A 71 5.61 9.99 2.87
N ILE A 72 5.24 8.81 2.35
CA ILE A 72 5.54 7.52 2.97
C ILE A 72 7.06 7.33 3.03
N THR A 73 7.74 7.48 1.91
CA THR A 73 9.22 7.36 1.84
C THR A 73 9.93 8.33 2.80
N ALA A 74 9.52 9.60 2.85
CA ALA A 74 10.08 10.57 3.80
C ALA A 74 9.81 10.22 5.28
N LEU A 75 8.67 9.57 5.58
CA LEU A 75 8.35 9.11 6.93
C LEU A 75 9.18 7.87 7.29
N GLU A 76 9.38 6.94 6.36
CA GLU A 76 10.22 5.75 6.54
C GLU A 76 11.67 6.14 6.87
N GLU A 77 12.27 7.04 6.09
CA GLU A 77 13.61 7.58 6.35
C GLU A 77 13.70 8.25 7.74
N ARG A 78 12.64 8.94 8.14
CA ARG A 78 12.58 9.58 9.46
C ARG A 78 12.49 8.56 10.59
N VAL A 79 11.74 7.47 10.40
CA VAL A 79 11.64 6.38 11.37
C VAL A 79 13.01 5.71 11.53
N GLU A 80 13.65 5.32 10.43
CA GLU A 80 14.97 4.67 10.46
C GLU A 80 16.01 5.54 11.20
N ARG A 81 16.03 6.85 10.92
CA ARG A 81 16.91 7.78 11.62
C ARG A 81 16.63 7.83 13.12
N LEU A 82 15.36 7.91 13.52
CA LEU A 82 14.97 7.99 14.93
C LEU A 82 15.26 6.68 15.68
N GLU A 83 15.07 5.54 15.04
CA GLU A 83 15.45 4.23 15.58
C GLU A 83 16.96 4.18 15.82
N GLY A 84 17.78 4.58 14.85
CA GLY A 84 19.23 4.63 15.00
C GLY A 84 19.70 5.61 16.10
N GLU A 85 19.03 6.75 16.27
CA GLU A 85 19.30 7.67 17.38
C GLU A 85 18.92 7.06 18.74
N CYS A 86 17.77 6.38 18.82
CA CYS A 86 17.31 5.69 20.02
C CYS A 86 18.32 4.61 20.45
N ASP A 87 18.75 3.76 19.52
CA ASP A 87 19.74 2.72 19.77
C ASP A 87 21.07 3.31 20.27
N ARG A 88 21.54 4.39 19.63
CA ARG A 88 22.77 5.07 20.05
C ARG A 88 22.66 5.63 21.46
N VAL A 89 21.52 6.25 21.81
CA VAL A 89 21.30 6.80 23.15
C VAL A 89 21.20 5.68 24.18
N GLU A 90 20.50 4.58 23.87
CA GLU A 90 20.40 3.40 24.73
C GLU A 90 21.78 2.79 25.00
N GLN A 91 22.59 2.60 23.95
CA GLN A 91 23.96 2.10 24.09
C GLN A 91 24.83 3.04 24.92
N TYR A 92 24.76 4.35 24.66
CA TYR A 92 25.55 5.33 25.39
C TYR A 92 25.19 5.37 26.87
N SER A 93 23.89 5.33 27.18
CA SER A 93 23.37 5.28 28.55
C SER A 93 23.84 4.02 29.30
N ARG A 94 23.94 2.88 28.61
CA ARG A 94 24.36 1.60 29.19
C ARG A 94 25.87 1.38 29.21
N ARG A 95 26.68 2.26 28.61
CA ARG A 95 28.13 2.07 28.47
C ARG A 95 28.87 1.86 29.79
N GLY A 96 28.39 2.48 30.88
CA GLY A 96 28.96 2.34 32.22
C GLY A 96 28.33 1.22 33.06
N ASN A 97 27.35 0.49 32.52
CA ASN A 97 26.54 -0.46 33.27
C ASN A 97 26.95 -1.88 32.92
N LEU A 98 27.09 -2.73 33.94
CA LEU A 98 27.27 -4.17 33.79
C LEU A 98 26.03 -4.89 34.32
N ARG A 99 25.62 -5.96 33.64
CA ARG A 99 24.56 -6.85 34.13
C ARG A 99 25.19 -8.15 34.62
N PHE A 100 24.96 -8.45 35.88
CA PHE A 100 25.32 -9.73 36.49
C PHE A 100 24.07 -10.61 36.55
N CYS A 101 24.17 -11.82 36.01
CA CYS A 101 23.07 -12.78 35.96
C CYS A 101 23.46 -14.03 36.77
N GLY A 102 22.47 -14.72 37.33
CA GLY A 102 22.68 -15.97 38.08
C GLY A 102 23.15 -15.79 39.53
N ILE A 103 23.07 -14.58 40.07
CA ILE A 103 23.27 -14.32 41.50
C ILE A 103 21.96 -14.64 42.23
N PRO A 104 21.95 -15.55 43.23
CA PRO A 104 20.74 -15.92 43.95
C PRO A 104 20.25 -14.78 44.83
N GLU A 105 18.94 -14.53 44.89
CA GLU A 105 18.30 -13.51 45.74
C GLU A 105 18.20 -13.96 47.20
N THR A 106 18.33 -13.04 48.16
CA THR A 106 18.29 -13.32 49.62
C THR A 106 17.13 -12.66 50.35
N GLY A 107 16.18 -12.04 49.64
CA GLY A 107 14.97 -11.44 50.21
C GLY A 107 15.08 -9.94 50.49
N GLU A 108 14.18 -9.41 51.34
CA GLU A 108 14.14 -7.97 51.66
C GLU A 108 15.40 -7.50 52.40
N GLY A 109 15.93 -6.34 51.99
CA GLY A 109 17.13 -5.74 52.61
C GLY A 109 18.47 -6.25 52.05
N GLU A 110 18.46 -6.86 50.87
CA GLU A 110 19.66 -7.37 50.21
C GLU A 110 20.66 -6.26 49.85
N ASP A 111 21.91 -6.42 50.30
CA ASP A 111 23.02 -5.59 49.87
C ASP A 111 23.58 -6.09 48.53
N THR A 112 23.16 -5.44 47.46
CA THR A 112 23.62 -5.73 46.10
C THR A 112 25.10 -5.43 45.89
N THR A 113 25.69 -4.50 46.66
CA THR A 113 27.11 -4.17 46.57
C THR A 113 27.97 -5.31 47.11
N ALA A 114 27.61 -5.83 48.29
CA ALA A 114 28.28 -6.98 48.89
C ALA A 114 28.28 -8.20 47.96
N LYS A 115 27.13 -8.50 47.32
CA LYS A 115 27.04 -9.62 46.38
C LYS A 115 27.90 -9.45 45.14
N VAL A 116 28.01 -8.23 44.60
CA VAL A 116 28.90 -7.96 43.45
C VAL A 116 30.36 -8.17 43.85
N VAL A 117 30.77 -7.74 45.05
CA VAL A 117 32.13 -7.95 45.57
C VAL A 117 32.42 -9.44 45.78
N ASP A 118 31.49 -10.18 46.39
CA ASP A 118 31.62 -11.63 46.58
C ASP A 118 31.71 -12.37 45.25
N PHE A 119 30.86 -11.99 44.28
CA PHE A 119 30.91 -12.54 42.92
C PHE A 119 32.24 -12.27 42.24
N GLN A 120 32.78 -11.05 42.33
CA GLN A 120 34.09 -10.70 41.77
C GLN A 120 35.21 -11.56 42.37
N TYR A 121 35.17 -11.77 43.69
CA TYR A 121 36.15 -12.59 44.40
C TYR A 121 36.08 -14.06 43.98
N GLN A 122 34.87 -14.65 43.99
CA GLN A 122 34.65 -16.05 43.58
C GLN A 122 35.13 -16.33 42.14
N ASN A 123 35.06 -15.32 41.26
CA ASN A 123 35.48 -15.43 39.87
C ASN A 123 36.92 -14.93 39.60
N GLY A 124 37.70 -14.61 40.65
CA GLY A 124 39.11 -14.24 40.53
C GLY A 124 39.37 -12.92 39.80
N LEU A 125 38.37 -12.03 39.71
CA LEU A 125 38.51 -10.71 39.07
C LEU A 125 39.29 -9.72 39.95
N TYR A 126 39.34 -9.96 41.26
CA TYR A 126 40.14 -9.21 42.22
C TYR A 126 40.68 -10.14 43.31
N PRO A 127 41.87 -9.86 43.89
CA PRO A 127 42.31 -10.51 45.12
C PRO A 127 41.31 -10.23 46.26
N PRO A 128 41.20 -11.13 47.26
CA PRO A 128 40.27 -10.92 48.36
C PRO A 128 40.57 -9.57 49.02
N PRO A 129 39.54 -8.77 49.37
CA PRO A 129 39.78 -7.60 50.17
C PRO A 129 40.49 -8.04 51.46
N PRO A 130 41.56 -7.35 51.90
CA PRO A 130 42.23 -7.68 53.15
C PRO A 130 41.17 -7.68 54.25
N SER A 131 41.10 -8.77 55.02
CA SER A 131 40.06 -9.04 56.03
C SER A 131 39.73 -7.78 56.81
N VAL A 132 38.63 -7.10 56.43
CA VAL A 132 38.23 -5.88 57.11
C VAL A 132 37.47 -6.31 58.34
N SER A 133 38.18 -6.45 59.46
CA SER A 133 37.52 -6.46 60.76
C SER A 133 36.84 -5.09 60.95
N GLY A 134 35.53 -5.03 60.71
CA GLY A 134 34.66 -4.00 61.27
C GLY A 134 34.58 -2.65 60.55
N ARG A 135 34.33 -2.62 59.23
CA ARG A 135 33.70 -1.41 58.65
C ARG A 135 32.44 -1.77 57.88
N HIS A 136 31.32 -1.34 58.45
CA HIS A 136 30.06 -1.16 57.74
C HIS A 136 30.29 -0.11 56.65
N TYR A 137 30.03 -0.48 55.39
CA TYR A 137 29.89 0.49 54.33
C TYR A 137 28.50 1.12 54.49
N CYS A 138 28.47 2.43 54.75
CA CYS A 138 27.27 3.26 54.74
C CYS A 138 26.93 3.69 53.31
#